data_AF-A0A560JHX1-F1
#
_entry.id   AF-A0A560JHX1-F1
#
_cell.length_a   1.000
_cell.length_b   1.000
_cell.length_c   1.000
_cell.angle_alpha   90.00
_cell.angle_beta   90.00
_cell.angle_gamma   90.00
#
_symmetry.space_group_name_H-M   'P 1'
#
loop_
_entity.id
_entity.type
_entity.pdbx_description
1 polymer ?
#
loop_
_entity_poly.entity_id
_entity_poly.type
_entity_poly.pdbx_seq_one_letter_code
_entity_poly.pdbx_strand_id
1 'polypeptide(L)'
;MASGRRCREAAHGRDEAKEEADADADFHLAVYEATHNVVILHIMRALSEMLRQDVFFNRAKLYQRTGVRQLLLSQHRALYEAIMKGDPASARAAAEAHINFIRDALVEISRADARLEASLRRIAGGISWLISNNAIISPQ
;
A
#
# COMPACT_ATOMS: atom_id res chain seq x y z
N MET A 1 15.50 17.46 -3.37
CA MET A 1 14.42 17.45 -2.34
C MET A 1 13.17 18.21 -2.79
N ALA A 2 13.23 19.52 -3.09
CA ALA A 2 12.04 20.30 -3.49
C ALA A 2 11.34 19.84 -4.79
N SER A 3 12.06 19.17 -5.70
CA SER A 3 11.48 18.61 -6.94
C SER A 3 10.57 17.41 -6.68
N GLY A 4 10.91 16.54 -5.72
CA GLY A 4 10.15 15.32 -5.44
C GLY A 4 8.79 15.57 -4.77
N ARG A 5 8.66 16.66 -4.00
CA ARG A 5 7.37 17.08 -3.44
C ARG A 5 6.39 17.50 -4.54
N ARG A 6 6.85 18.35 -5.48
CA ARG A 6 6.00 18.89 -6.54
C ARG A 6 5.51 17.82 -7.52
N CYS A 7 6.36 16.85 -7.87
CA CYS A 7 5.94 15.75 -8.74
C CYS A 7 4.82 14.91 -8.09
N ARG A 8 4.92 14.68 -6.78
CA ARG A 8 3.95 13.85 -6.05
C ARG A 8 2.60 14.55 -5.83
N GLU A 9 2.61 15.83 -5.45
CA GLU A 9 1.37 16.62 -5.35
C GLU A 9 0.68 16.79 -6.72
N ALA A 10 1.47 16.94 -7.80
CA ALA A 10 0.95 17.02 -9.17
C ALA A 10 0.37 15.68 -9.65
N ALA A 11 1.06 14.56 -9.42
CA ALA A 11 0.56 13.22 -9.74
C ALA A 11 -0.69 12.88 -8.91
N HIS A 12 -0.75 13.34 -7.65
CA HIS A 12 -1.94 13.18 -6.82
C HIS A 12 -3.16 13.85 -7.46
N GLY A 13 -3.00 15.08 -7.95
CA GLY A 13 -4.05 15.84 -8.63
C GLY A 13 -4.52 15.26 -9.97
N ARG A 14 -3.72 14.42 -10.64
CA ARG A 14 -4.07 13.77 -11.92
C ARG A 14 -4.71 12.38 -11.77
N ASP A 15 -4.84 11.87 -10.55
CA ASP A 15 -5.36 10.52 -10.25
C ASP A 15 -4.54 9.37 -10.88
N GLU A 16 -3.28 9.63 -11.21
CA GLU A 16 -2.38 8.66 -11.84
C GLU A 16 -1.63 7.86 -10.77
N ALA A 17 -2.26 6.78 -10.31
CA ALA A 17 -1.75 5.93 -9.23
C ALA A 17 -0.31 5.41 -9.45
N LYS A 18 0.08 5.19 -10.72
CA LYS A 18 1.43 4.74 -11.10
C LYS A 18 2.47 5.84 -10.90
N GLU A 19 2.22 7.04 -11.44
CA GLU A 19 3.15 8.16 -11.29
C GLU A 19 3.33 8.58 -9.82
N GLU A 20 2.27 8.50 -9.02
CA GLU A 20 2.32 8.76 -7.58
C GLU A 20 3.18 7.72 -6.85
N ALA A 21 3.14 6.45 -7.27
CA ALA A 21 3.98 5.39 -6.71
C ALA A 21 5.46 5.58 -7.03
N ASP A 22 5.77 5.96 -8.27
CA ASP A 22 7.14 6.24 -8.67
C ASP A 22 7.68 7.47 -7.92
N ALA A 23 6.90 8.54 -7.81
CA ALA A 23 7.27 9.74 -7.05
C ALA A 23 7.48 9.46 -5.55
N ASP A 24 6.70 8.55 -4.96
CA ASP A 24 6.88 8.11 -3.57
C ASP A 24 8.16 7.30 -3.37
N ALA A 25 8.44 6.36 -4.27
CA ALA A 25 9.66 5.57 -4.21
C ALA A 25 10.91 6.45 -4.33
N ASP A 26 10.90 7.43 -5.23
CA ASP A 26 11.98 8.39 -5.40
C ASP A 26 12.18 9.25 -4.15
N PHE A 27 11.08 9.66 -3.49
CA PHE A 27 11.17 10.39 -2.23
C PHE A 27 11.82 9.54 -1.13
N HIS A 28 11.37 8.29 -0.96
CA HIS A 28 11.94 7.38 0.02
C HIS A 28 13.45 7.20 -0.22
N LEU A 29 13.85 6.95 -1.47
CA LEU A 29 15.25 6.80 -1.83
C LEU A 29 16.07 8.06 -1.49
N ALA A 30 15.56 9.24 -1.81
CA ALA A 30 16.24 10.51 -1.50
C ALA A 30 16.42 10.74 0.02
N VAL A 31 15.43 10.34 0.84
CA VAL A 31 15.54 10.40 2.30
C VAL A 31 16.62 9.42 2.79
N TYR A 32 16.63 8.18 2.28
CA TYR A 32 17.61 7.17 2.68
C TYR A 32 19.04 7.53 2.26
N GLU A 33 19.24 8.08 1.06
CA GLU A 33 20.54 8.59 0.61
C GLU A 33 21.04 9.71 1.52
N ALA A 34 20.16 10.63 1.93
CA ALA A 34 20.52 11.72 2.84
C ALA A 34 20.93 11.23 4.25
N THR A 35 20.51 10.04 4.68
CA THR A 35 20.95 9.47 5.97
C THR A 35 22.40 9.04 5.98
N HIS A 36 23.03 8.86 4.81
CA HIS A 36 24.37 8.27 4.65
C HIS A 36 24.52 6.90 5.34
N ASN A 37 23.41 6.23 5.65
CA ASN A 37 23.39 4.90 6.24
C ASN A 37 23.20 3.85 5.12
N VAL A 38 24.33 3.34 4.63
CA VAL A 38 24.38 2.39 3.50
C VAL A 38 23.61 1.11 3.78
N VAL A 39 23.51 0.68 5.04
CA VAL A 39 22.73 -0.50 5.44
C VAL A 39 21.23 -0.25 5.25
N ILE A 40 20.71 0.90 5.74
CA ILE A 40 19.31 1.30 5.53
C ILE A 40 19.02 1.47 4.04
N LEU A 41 19.93 2.07 3.28
CA LEU A 41 19.79 2.24 1.84
C LEU A 41 19.62 0.90 1.10
N HIS A 42 20.45 -0.10 1.44
CA HIS A 42 20.40 -1.42 0.82
C HIS A 42 19.12 -2.17 1.18
N ILE A 43 18.73 -2.14 2.46
CA ILE A 43 17.47 -2.72 2.94
C ILE A 43 16.28 -2.07 2.24
N MET A 44 16.28 -0.75 2.12
CA MET A 44 15.15 -0.02 1.54
C MET A 44 15.08 -0.13 0.02
N ARG A 45 16.18 -0.38 -0.68
CA ARG A 45 16.15 -0.74 -2.11
C ARG A 45 15.57 -2.13 -2.33
N ALA A 46 15.98 -3.12 -1.53
CA ALA A 46 15.40 -4.47 -1.57
C ALA A 46 13.91 -4.46 -1.20
N LEU A 47 13.54 -3.71 -0.16
CA LEU A 47 12.14 -3.51 0.22
C LEU A 47 11.38 -2.73 -0.85
N SER A 48 11.92 -1.66 -1.44
CA SER A 48 11.24 -0.90 -2.51
C SER A 48 11.02 -1.74 -3.77
N GLU A 49 11.89 -2.70 -4.06
CA GLU A 49 11.73 -3.63 -5.18
C GLU A 49 10.64 -4.68 -4.89
N MET A 50 10.66 -5.30 -3.71
CA MET A 50 9.57 -6.19 -3.26
C MET A 50 8.24 -5.44 -3.17
N LEU A 51 8.27 -4.21 -2.65
CA LEU A 51 7.12 -3.32 -2.61
C LEU A 51 6.71 -2.94 -4.03
N ARG A 52 7.58 -2.67 -5.00
CA ARG A 52 7.13 -2.42 -6.37
C ARG A 52 6.42 -3.63 -6.99
N GLN A 53 6.86 -4.85 -6.72
CA GLN A 53 6.22 -6.04 -7.27
C GLN A 53 4.89 -6.38 -6.57
N ASP A 54 4.79 -6.26 -5.24
CA ASP A 54 3.57 -6.57 -4.47
C ASP A 54 2.67 -5.35 -4.21
N VAL A 55 3.26 -4.19 -3.90
CA VAL A 55 2.54 -2.91 -3.72
C VAL A 55 2.00 -2.38 -5.04
N PHE A 56 2.50 -2.63 -6.26
CA PHE A 56 1.68 -2.22 -7.43
C PHE A 56 0.31 -2.92 -7.46
N PHE A 57 0.25 -4.20 -7.07
CA PHE A 57 -1.02 -4.93 -6.91
C PHE A 57 -1.79 -4.53 -5.63
N ASN A 58 -1.08 -4.23 -4.54
CA ASN A 58 -1.67 -3.94 -3.23
C ASN A 58 -2.05 -2.45 -3.06
N ARG A 59 -1.29 -1.49 -3.62
CA ARG A 59 -1.62 -0.04 -3.70
C ARG A 59 -2.85 0.20 -4.52
N ALA A 60 -3.04 -0.50 -5.65
CA ALA A 60 -4.28 -0.38 -6.41
C ALA A 60 -5.48 -0.70 -5.50
N LYS A 61 -5.40 -1.78 -4.70
CA LYS A 61 -6.41 -2.11 -3.68
C LYS A 61 -6.47 -1.10 -2.52
N LEU A 62 -5.33 -0.58 -2.07
CA LEU A 62 -5.22 0.42 -0.99
C LEU A 62 -5.85 1.76 -1.42
N TYR A 63 -5.66 2.14 -2.68
CA TYR A 63 -6.14 3.38 -3.30
C TYR A 63 -7.60 3.31 -3.72
N GLN A 64 -8.12 2.09 -3.95
CA GLN A 64 -9.57 1.87 -4.10
C GLN A 64 -10.36 2.18 -2.82
N ARG A 65 -9.72 2.26 -1.64
CA ARG A 65 -10.38 2.71 -0.42
C ARG A 65 -10.40 4.23 -0.35
N THR A 66 -11.61 4.79 -0.34
CA THR A 66 -11.87 6.23 -0.21
C THR A 66 -11.11 6.83 0.97
N GLY A 67 -10.35 7.91 0.72
CA GLY A 67 -9.64 8.67 1.75
C GLY A 67 -8.24 8.16 2.12
N VAL A 68 -7.89 6.91 1.79
CA VAL A 68 -6.56 6.34 2.10
C VAL A 68 -5.45 7.05 1.32
N ARG A 69 -5.72 7.33 0.04
CA ARG A 69 -4.78 8.05 -0.84
C ARG A 69 -4.42 9.43 -0.29
N GLN A 70 -5.41 10.20 0.15
CA GLN A 70 -5.20 11.52 0.76
C GLN A 70 -4.48 11.43 2.11
N LEU A 71 -4.82 10.43 2.93
CA LEU A 71 -4.14 10.22 4.20
C LEU A 71 -2.65 9.91 4.01
N LEU A 72 -2.29 9.09 3.02
CA LEU A 72 -0.89 8.80 2.69
C LEU A 72 -0.14 10.05 2.25
N LEU A 73 -0.72 10.85 1.36
CA LEU A 73 -0.13 12.13 0.95
C LEU A 73 0.13 13.03 2.16
N SER A 74 -0.80 13.10 3.11
CA SER A 74 -0.64 13.92 4.32
C SER A 74 0.49 13.42 5.22
N GLN A 75 0.66 12.10 5.36
CA GLN A 75 1.75 11.50 6.15
C GLN A 75 3.11 11.78 5.50
N HIS A 76 3.22 11.62 4.19
CA HIS A 76 4.45 11.94 3.46
C HIS A 76 4.80 13.43 3.54
N ARG A 77 3.80 14.29 3.50
CA ARG A 77 3.97 15.74 3.70
C ARG A 77 4.51 16.06 5.09
N ALA A 78 3.92 15.47 6.14
CA ALA A 78 4.38 15.66 7.51
C ALA A 78 5.85 15.23 7.69
N LEU A 79 6.21 14.07 7.13
CA LEU A 79 7.58 13.57 7.16
C LEU A 79 8.56 14.50 6.43
N TYR A 80 8.22 14.94 5.22
CA TYR A 80 9.05 15.90 4.48
C TYR A 80 9.22 17.20 5.27
N GLU A 81 8.15 17.75 5.85
CA GLU A 81 8.20 19.01 6.58
C GLU A 81 9.09 18.92 7.81
N ALA A 82 9.02 17.82 8.56
CA ALA A 82 9.88 17.58 9.71
C ALA A 82 11.37 17.47 9.30
N ILE A 83 11.66 16.75 8.21
CA ILE A 83 13.02 16.62 7.67
C ILE A 83 13.55 18.00 7.23
N MET A 84 12.77 18.78 6.49
CA MET A 84 13.21 20.09 5.99
C MET A 84 13.38 21.13 7.09
N LYS A 85 12.66 20.99 8.20
CA LYS A 85 12.85 21.81 9.41
C LYS A 85 14.07 21.38 10.23
N GLY A 86 14.69 20.25 9.90
CA GLY A 86 15.79 19.69 10.67
C GLY A 86 15.38 19.24 12.06
N ASP A 87 14.14 18.78 12.24
CA ASP A 87 13.60 18.26 13.51
C ASP A 87 13.60 16.73 13.51
N PRO A 88 14.61 16.08 14.14
CA PRO A 88 14.73 14.62 14.10
C PRO A 88 13.64 13.90 14.90
N ALA A 89 13.12 14.52 15.96
CA ALA A 89 12.09 13.92 16.80
C ALA A 89 10.76 13.86 16.05
N SER A 90 10.36 14.97 15.43
CA SER A 90 9.15 15.01 14.59
C SER A 90 9.28 14.12 13.35
N ALA A 91 10.47 14.07 12.72
CA ALA A 91 10.69 13.21 11.57
C ALA A 91 10.55 11.73 11.94
N ARG A 92 11.10 11.33 13.09
CA ARG A 92 10.95 9.98 13.62
C ARG A 92 9.49 9.64 13.91
N ALA A 93 8.77 10.50 14.62
CA ALA A 93 7.36 10.28 14.93
C ALA A 93 6.50 10.14 13.66
N ALA A 94 6.74 10.99 12.66
CA ALA A 94 6.04 10.92 11.38
C ALA A 94 6.36 9.62 10.61
N ALA A 95 7.61 9.17 10.63
CA ALA A 95 8.02 7.92 9.99
C ALA A 95 7.40 6.69 10.69
N GLU A 96 7.40 6.66 12.02
CA GLU A 96 6.78 5.60 12.81
C GLU A 96 5.26 5.53 12.56
N ALA A 97 4.58 6.69 12.53
CA ALA A 97 3.16 6.77 12.21
C ALA A 97 2.86 6.23 10.79
N HIS A 98 3.69 6.57 9.81
CA HIS A 98 3.56 6.08 8.44
C HIS A 98 3.72 4.57 8.33
N ILE A 99 4.76 4.01 8.95
CA ILE A 99 5.02 2.55 8.94
C ILE A 99 3.88 1.79 9.63
N ASN A 100 3.41 2.29 10.77
CA ASN A 100 2.29 1.69 11.50
C ASN A 100 1.02 1.67 10.66
N PHE A 101 0.70 2.78 10.00
CA PHE A 101 -0.45 2.88 9.11
C PHE A 101 -0.38 1.88 7.95
N ILE A 102 0.76 1.79 7.27
CA ILE A 102 0.95 0.85 6.17
C ILE A 102 0.80 -0.60 6.64
N ARG A 103 1.42 -0.96 7.78
CA ARG A 103 1.27 -2.31 8.35
C ARG A 103 -0.20 -2.64 8.60
N ASP A 104 -0.94 -1.74 9.24
CA ASP A 104 -2.33 -2.00 9.61
C ASP A 104 -3.23 -2.10 8.37
N ALA A 105 -2.97 -1.26 7.35
CA ALA A 105 -3.65 -1.32 6.06
C ALA A 105 -3.40 -2.65 5.32
N LEU A 106 -2.15 -3.13 5.31
CA LEU A 106 -1.78 -4.41 4.69
C LEU A 106 -2.44 -5.60 5.39
N VAL A 107 -2.49 -5.58 6.73
CA VAL A 107 -3.18 -6.62 7.52
C VAL A 107 -4.67 -6.65 7.18
N GLU A 108 -5.32 -5.50 7.07
CA GLU A 108 -6.76 -5.46 6.75
C GLU A 108 -7.03 -5.92 5.32
N ILE A 109 -6.16 -5.62 4.35
CA ILE A 109 -6.30 -6.13 2.97
C ILE A 109 -6.14 -7.64 2.94
N SER A 110 -5.11 -8.18 3.60
CA SER A 110 -4.91 -9.64 3.70
C SER A 110 -6.12 -10.34 4.32
N ARG A 111 -6.70 -9.76 5.39
CA ARG A 111 -7.93 -10.28 6.00
C ARG A 111 -9.13 -10.21 5.05
N ALA A 112 -9.28 -9.13 4.29
CA ALA A 112 -10.35 -8.99 3.32
C ALA A 112 -10.23 -10.03 2.19
N ASP A 113 -9.02 -10.25 1.67
CA ASP A 113 -8.76 -11.27 0.65
C ASP A 113 -9.07 -12.69 1.17
N ALA A 114 -8.65 -13.02 2.41
CA ALA A 114 -8.96 -14.30 3.03
C ALA A 114 -10.48 -14.52 3.23
N ARG A 115 -11.23 -13.46 3.62
CA ARG A 115 -12.70 -13.52 3.73
C ARG A 115 -13.34 -13.77 2.37
N LEU A 116 -12.86 -13.11 1.32
CA LEU A 116 -13.35 -13.28 -0.04
C LEU A 116 -13.12 -14.73 -0.52
N GLU A 117 -11.91 -15.25 -0.37
CA GLU A 117 -11.61 -16.64 -0.72
C GLU A 117 -12.51 -17.64 0.01
N ALA A 118 -12.69 -17.47 1.33
CA ALA A 118 -13.56 -18.33 2.13
C ALA A 118 -15.03 -18.25 1.69
N SER A 119 -15.50 -17.08 1.23
CA SER A 119 -16.85 -16.92 0.66
C SER A 119 -16.97 -17.62 -0.70
N LEU A 120 -15.99 -17.45 -1.58
CA LEU A 120 -15.98 -18.07 -2.91
C LEU A 120 -15.96 -19.61 -2.80
N ARG A 121 -15.16 -20.17 -1.89
CA ARG A 121 -15.14 -21.62 -1.61
C ARG A 121 -16.50 -22.12 -1.11
N ARG A 122 -17.20 -21.35 -0.26
CA ARG A 122 -18.55 -21.71 0.21
C ARG A 122 -19.57 -21.69 -0.93
N ILE A 123 -19.54 -20.70 -1.81
CA ILE A 123 -20.43 -20.62 -2.98
C ILE A 123 -20.14 -21.78 -3.93
N ALA A 124 -18.86 -22.04 -4.25
CA ALA A 124 -18.47 -23.14 -5.11
C ALA A 124 -18.86 -24.52 -4.52
N GLY A 125 -18.68 -24.71 -3.21
CA GLY A 125 -19.11 -25.91 -2.50
C GLY A 125 -20.64 -26.07 -2.47
N GLY A 126 -21.39 -24.98 -2.30
CA GLY A 126 -22.85 -24.98 -2.34
C GLY A 126 -23.41 -25.28 -3.73
N ILE A 127 -22.80 -24.72 -4.78
CA ILE A 127 -23.12 -25.04 -6.18
C ILE A 127 -22.79 -26.50 -6.48
N SER A 128 -21.62 -26.98 -6.05
CA SER A 128 -21.22 -28.39 -6.18
C SER A 128 -22.17 -29.34 -5.46
N TRP A 129 -22.65 -28.97 -4.27
CA TRP A 129 -23.63 -29.74 -3.50
C TRP A 129 -24.99 -29.76 -4.19
N LEU A 130 -25.48 -28.62 -4.68
CA LEU A 130 -26.74 -28.51 -5.44
C LEU A 130 -26.70 -29.37 -6.72
N ILE A 131 -25.60 -29.35 -7.47
CA ILE A 131 -25.45 -30.16 -8.69
C ILE A 131 -25.43 -31.66 -8.35
N SER A 132 -24.74 -32.05 -7.28
CA SER A 132 -24.65 -33.46 -6.86
C SER A 132 -25.98 -33.99 -6.30
N ASN A 133 -26.75 -33.15 -5.60
CA ASN A 133 -27.99 -33.55 -4.93
C ASN A 133 -29.24 -33.42 -5.83
N ASN A 134 -29.13 -32.78 -7.01
CA ASN A 134 -30.21 -32.69 -8.01
C ASN A 134 -30.32 -33.96 -8.90
N ALA A 135 -29.46 -34.97 -8.71
CA ALA A 135 -29.52 -36.24 -9.43
C ALA A 135 -30.56 -37.24 -8.87
N ILE A 136 -31.29 -36.88 -7.80
CA ILE A 136 -32.18 -37.80 -7.06
C ILE A 136 -33.67 -37.66 -7.46
N ILE A 137 -34.05 -36.69 -8.28
CA ILE A 137 -35.43 -36.58 -8.79
C ILE A 137 -35.51 -37.11 -10.23
N SER A 138 -35.37 -38.44 -10.38
CA SER A 138 -35.87 -39.15 -11.57
C SER A 138 -37.08 -39.98 -11.13
N PRO A 139 -38.30 -39.73 -11.65
CA PRO A 139 -39.42 -40.62 -11.40
C PRO A 139 -39.26 -41.85 -12.29
N GLN A 140 -39.13 -43.04 -11.70
CA GLN A 140 -40.03 -44.20 -11.84
C GLN A 140 -39.62 -45.24 -10.79
#